data_AF-A0A1F3Y0F0-F1
#
_entry.id   AF-A0A1F3Y0F0-F1
#
_cell.length_a   1.000
_cell.length_b   1.000
_cell.length_c   1.000
_cell.angle_alpha   90.00
_cell.angle_beta   90.00
_cell.angle_gamma   90.00
#
_symmetry.space_group_name_H-M   'P 1'
#
loop_
_entity.id
_entity.type
_entity.pdbx_description
1 polymer ?
#
loop_
_entity_poly.entity_id
_entity_poly.type
_entity_poly.pdbx_seq_one_letter_code
_entity_poly.pdbx_strand_id
1 'polypeptide(L)'
;MGGVGKAPERKVSRQMQAILMLAEYPMLDPILNPVIDLENETVDFSEIDYGVLSGGGKAAISWAHSIWADKVIPGLRDPFDGFGVMNRDLQRLVLMALMHRWN
;
A
#
# COMPACT_ATOMS: atom_id res chain seq x y z
N MET A 1 0.39 12.79 43.66
CA MET A 1 -0.44 12.85 42.44
C MET A 1 0.50 12.91 41.25
N GLY A 2 0.80 11.78 40.62
CA GLY A 2 1.64 11.74 39.42
C GLY A 2 0.74 11.73 38.19
N GLY A 3 0.73 12.82 37.43
CA GLY A 3 0.06 12.87 36.13
C GLY A 3 0.81 11.98 35.16
N VAL A 4 0.20 10.86 34.77
CA VAL A 4 0.69 10.03 33.66
C VAL A 4 0.44 10.84 32.40
N GLY A 5 1.48 11.52 31.89
CA GLY A 5 1.43 12.16 30.59
C GLY A 5 1.13 11.08 29.54
N LYS A 6 -0.02 11.19 28.86
CA LYS A 6 -0.35 10.35 27.71
C LYS A 6 0.78 10.53 26.69
N ALA A 7 1.53 9.48 26.38
CA ALA A 7 2.56 9.54 25.35
C ALA A 7 1.91 10.04 24.05
N PRO A 8 2.56 10.93 23.28
CA PRO A 8 1.99 11.42 22.04
C PRO A 8 1.71 10.23 21.12
N GLU A 9 0.48 10.15 20.60
CA GLU A 9 0.11 9.16 19.59
C GLU A 9 1.04 9.34 18.38
N ARG A 10 1.86 8.32 18.10
CA ARG A 10 2.80 8.35 16.98
C ARG A 10 2.00 8.53 15.69
N LYS A 11 2.23 9.64 14.99
CA LYS A 11 1.62 9.87 13.68
C LYS A 11 2.36 9.03 12.64
N VAL A 12 1.61 8.15 11.99
CA VAL A 12 2.06 7.34 10.85
C VAL A 12 2.46 8.26 9.70
N SER A 13 3.53 7.93 8.96
CA SER A 13 3.94 8.69 7.77
C SER A 13 2.86 8.73 6.68
N ARG A 14 2.87 9.77 5.84
CA ARG A 14 1.94 9.87 4.69
C ARG A 14 2.04 8.66 3.75
N GLN A 15 3.25 8.14 3.60
CA GLN A 15 3.51 6.98 2.76
C GLN A 15 2.87 5.72 3.33
N MET A 16 3.07 5.44 4.62
CA MET A 16 2.42 4.30 5.27
C MET A 16 0.90 4.47 5.30
N GLN A 17 0.39 5.69 5.51
CA GLN A 17 -1.05 5.97 5.38
C GLN A 17 -1.59 5.65 3.98
N ALA A 18 -0.84 5.98 2.91
CA ALA A 18 -1.24 5.63 1.55
C ALA A 18 -1.28 4.10 1.34
N ILE A 19 -0.36 3.34 1.94
CA ILE A 19 -0.38 1.87 1.92
C ILE A 19 -1.58 1.32 2.70
N LEU A 20 -1.86 1.86 3.89
CA LEU A 20 -3.02 1.48 4.69
C LEU A 20 -4.33 1.74 3.95
N MET A 21 -4.45 2.86 3.23
CA MET A 21 -5.61 3.13 2.37
C MET A 21 -5.80 2.06 1.29
N LEU A 22 -4.72 1.56 0.69
CA LEU A 22 -4.81 0.46 -0.27
C LEU A 22 -5.18 -0.86 0.44
N ALA A 23 -4.64 -1.10 1.63
CA ALA A 23 -4.93 -2.30 2.43
C ALA A 23 -6.41 -2.39 2.84
N GLU A 24 -7.13 -1.28 2.97
CA GLU A 24 -8.59 -1.28 3.22
C GLU A 24 -9.41 -1.91 2.07
N TYR A 25 -8.83 -2.09 0.88
CA TYR A 25 -9.53 -2.72 -0.23
C TYR A 25 -9.69 -4.23 0.02
N PRO A 26 -10.90 -4.82 -0.08
CA PRO A 26 -11.14 -6.21 0.35
C PRO A 26 -10.24 -7.28 -0.29
N MET A 27 -9.81 -7.06 -1.54
CA MET A 27 -8.89 -7.98 -2.23
C MET A 27 -7.43 -7.79 -1.79
N LEU A 28 -7.05 -6.60 -1.35
CA LEU A 28 -5.68 -6.24 -0.97
C LEU A 28 -5.40 -6.45 0.51
N ASP A 29 -6.39 -6.29 1.38
CA ASP A 29 -6.31 -6.51 2.82
C ASP A 29 -5.55 -7.79 3.21
N PRO A 30 -5.92 -8.99 2.71
CA PRO A 30 -5.24 -10.23 3.09
C PRO A 30 -3.82 -10.36 2.51
N ILE A 31 -3.39 -9.45 1.64
CA ILE A 31 -2.07 -9.46 0.99
C ILE A 31 -1.15 -8.41 1.63
N LEU A 32 -1.67 -7.20 1.86
CA LEU A 32 -0.89 -6.07 2.35
C LEU A 32 -0.75 -6.09 3.88
N ASN A 33 -1.82 -6.37 4.64
CA ASN A 33 -1.72 -6.36 6.10
C ASN A 33 -0.67 -7.31 6.67
N PRO A 34 -0.50 -8.55 6.15
CA PRO A 34 0.53 -9.46 6.67
C PRO A 34 1.97 -8.96 6.46
N VAL A 35 2.19 -8.08 5.50
CA VAL A 35 3.53 -7.57 5.15
C VAL A 35 3.80 -6.16 5.68
N ILE A 36 2.84 -5.54 6.35
CA ILE A 36 2.97 -4.22 6.98
C ILE A 36 3.40 -4.38 8.43
N ASP A 37 4.51 -3.75 8.79
CA ASP A 37 4.91 -3.52 10.18
C ASP A 37 4.68 -2.05 10.51
N LEU A 38 3.60 -1.78 11.25
CA LEU A 38 3.22 -0.43 11.64
C LEU A 38 4.11 0.14 12.76
N GLU A 39 4.71 -0.72 13.58
CA GLU A 39 5.59 -0.30 14.67
C GLU A 39 6.90 0.27 14.11
N ASN A 40 7.48 -0.42 13.13
CA ASN A 40 8.71 0.01 12.47
C ASN A 40 8.47 0.88 11.23
N GLU A 41 7.23 1.03 10.79
CA GLU A 41 6.85 1.65 9.51
C GLU A 41 7.61 1.05 8.33
N THR A 42 7.47 -0.27 8.15
CA THR A 42 8.07 -1.01 7.04
C THR A 42 7.03 -1.84 6.30
N VAL A 43 7.29 -2.13 5.03
CA VAL A 43 6.47 -3.03 4.21
C VAL A 43 7.38 -4.00 3.46
N ASP A 44 7.21 -5.30 3.69
CA ASP A 44 8.01 -6.35 3.05
C ASP A 44 7.29 -7.00 1.86
N PHE A 45 7.45 -6.41 0.69
CA PHE A 45 6.86 -6.92 -0.55
C PHE A 45 7.47 -8.24 -1.05
N SER A 46 8.55 -8.74 -0.44
CA SER A 46 9.19 -10.00 -0.86
C SER A 46 8.39 -11.24 -0.42
N GLU A 47 7.54 -11.09 0.59
CA GLU A 47 6.67 -12.14 1.13
C GLU A 47 5.36 -12.31 0.33
N ILE A 48 5.10 -11.45 -0.66
CA ILE A 48 3.88 -11.52 -1.47
C ILE A 48 4.01 -12.60 -2.54
N ASP A 49 3.12 -13.60 -2.50
CA ASP A 49 2.96 -14.55 -3.61
C ASP A 49 2.18 -13.92 -4.76
N TYR A 50 2.89 -13.47 -5.80
CA TYR A 50 2.29 -12.91 -7.01
C TYR A 50 1.58 -13.96 -7.88
N GLY A 51 1.86 -15.26 -7.71
CA GLY A 51 1.30 -16.33 -8.55
C GLY A 51 -0.22 -16.43 -8.47
N VAL A 52 -0.79 -16.13 -7.30
CA VAL A 52 -2.23 -16.25 -7.01
C VAL A 52 -3.04 -14.99 -7.36
N LEU A 53 -2.38 -13.90 -7.76
CA LEU A 53 -3.04 -12.62 -7.98
C LEU A 53 -3.61 -12.48 -9.40
N SER A 54 -4.81 -11.91 -9.49
CA SER A 54 -5.41 -11.47 -10.75
C SER A 54 -4.56 -10.35 -11.40
N GLY A 55 -4.78 -10.07 -12.69
CA GLY A 55 -4.09 -8.98 -13.37
C GLY A 55 -4.27 -7.62 -12.68
N GLY A 56 -5.49 -7.32 -12.22
CA GLY A 56 -5.79 -6.12 -11.45
C GLY A 56 -5.12 -6.12 -10.06
N GLY A 57 -5.08 -7.27 -9.38
CA GLY A 57 -4.36 -7.43 -8.11
C GLY A 57 -2.86 -7.18 -8.25
N LYS A 58 -2.23 -7.77 -9.27
CA LYS A 58 -0.80 -7.54 -9.59
C LYS A 58 -0.52 -6.06 -9.88
N ALA A 59 -1.39 -5.40 -10.65
CA ALA A 59 -1.26 -3.97 -10.94
C ALA A 59 -1.35 -3.14 -9.65
N ALA A 60 -2.29 -3.44 -8.76
CA ALA A 60 -2.45 -2.73 -7.50
C ALA A 60 -1.27 -2.94 -6.52
N ILE A 61 -0.71 -4.15 -6.44
CA ILE A 61 0.51 -4.38 -5.65
C ILE A 61 1.72 -3.65 -6.27
N SER A 62 1.84 -3.62 -7.60
CA SER A 62 2.87 -2.83 -8.29
C SER A 62 2.76 -1.33 -7.96
N TRP A 63 1.54 -0.80 -7.90
CA TRP A 63 1.26 0.55 -7.40
C TRP A 63 1.63 0.72 -5.93
N ALA A 64 1.21 -0.19 -5.04
CA ALA A 64 1.53 -0.13 -3.62
C ALA A 64 3.05 -0.10 -3.39
N HIS A 65 3.81 -0.96 -4.06
CA HIS A 65 5.27 -0.93 -3.99
C HIS A 65 5.86 0.38 -4.52
N SER A 66 5.36 0.89 -5.66
CA SER A 66 5.85 2.15 -6.22
C SER A 66 5.56 3.34 -5.31
N ILE A 67 4.40 3.32 -4.64
CA ILE A 67 4.01 4.26 -3.58
C ILE A 67 4.88 4.08 -2.33
N TRP A 68 5.41 2.89 -2.05
CA TRP A 68 6.24 2.64 -0.86
C TRP A 68 7.75 2.87 -1.10
N ALA A 69 8.25 2.61 -2.30
CA ALA A 69 9.69 2.49 -2.53
C ALA A 69 10.23 3.50 -3.56
N ASP A 70 9.37 4.31 -4.19
CA ASP A 70 9.71 5.13 -5.37
C ASP A 70 10.34 4.34 -6.51
N LYS A 71 9.97 3.06 -6.61
CA LYS A 71 10.56 2.11 -7.55
C LYS A 71 9.50 1.17 -8.09
N VAL A 72 9.63 0.82 -9.36
CA VAL A 72 8.89 -0.30 -9.96
C VAL A 72 9.51 -1.62 -9.49
N ILE A 73 8.70 -2.67 -9.35
CA ILE A 73 9.18 -4.02 -9.05
C ILE A 73 9.74 -4.64 -10.35
N PRO A 74 11.03 -5.00 -10.41
CA PRO A 74 11.57 -5.70 -11.57
C PRO A 74 10.83 -7.01 -11.84
N GLY A 75 10.44 -7.25 -13.09
CA GLY A 75 9.74 -8.47 -13.50
C GLY A 75 8.22 -8.46 -13.31
N LEU A 76 7.65 -7.43 -12.66
CA LEU A 76 6.23 -7.15 -12.72
C LEU A 76 5.91 -6.15 -13.83
N ARG A 77 4.64 -6.14 -14.25
CA ARG A 77 4.13 -5.13 -15.18
C ARG A 77 4.26 -3.75 -14.54
N ASP A 78 4.62 -2.77 -15.37
CA ASP A 78 4.59 -1.37 -15.00
C ASP A 78 3.22 -0.98 -14.40
N PRO A 79 3.17 -0.24 -13.27
CA PRO A 79 1.92 0.14 -12.64
C PRO A 79 0.95 0.89 -13.56
N PHE A 80 1.45 1.76 -14.44
CA PHE A 80 0.63 2.54 -15.36
C PHE A 80 0.02 1.68 -16.46
N ASP A 81 0.78 0.73 -17.02
CA ASP A 81 0.27 -0.25 -17.98
C ASP A 81 -0.79 -1.17 -17.35
N GLY A 82 -0.65 -1.44 -16.05
CA GLY A 82 -1.62 -2.18 -15.25
C GLY A 82 -2.89 -1.41 -14.90
N PHE A 83 -2.92 -0.08 -15.06
CA PHE A 83 -4.02 0.74 -14.57
C PHE A 83 -5.36 0.38 -15.22
N GLY A 84 -5.36 0.13 -16.53
CA GLY A 84 -6.57 -0.21 -17.29
C GLY A 84 -7.20 -1.57 -16.97
N VAL A 85 -6.47 -2.48 -16.31
CA VAL A 85 -6.99 -3.82 -15.94
C VAL A 85 -7.57 -3.88 -14.52
N MET A 86 -7.44 -2.79 -13.75
CA MET A 86 -8.09 -2.65 -12.45
C MET A 86 -9.57 -2.25 -12.62
N ASN A 87 -10.43 -2.64 -11.68
CA ASN A 87 -11.79 -2.09 -11.64
C ASN A 87 -11.78 -0.61 -11.20
N ARG A 88 -12.90 0.10 -11.41
CA ARG A 88 -12.99 1.54 -11.16
C ARG A 88 -12.72 1.95 -9.71
N ASP A 89 -13.16 1.14 -8.75
CA ASP A 89 -12.98 1.45 -7.33
C ASP A 89 -11.50 1.37 -6.94
N LEU A 90 -10.82 0.33 -7.41
CA LEU A 90 -9.39 0.14 -7.19
C LEU A 90 -8.55 1.20 -7.92
N GLN A 91 -8.92 1.58 -9.15
CA GLN A 91 -8.32 2.71 -9.85
C GLN A 91 -8.42 4.00 -9.04
N ARG A 92 -9.63 4.33 -8.55
CA ARG A 92 -9.87 5.52 -7.73
C ARG A 92 -9.05 5.49 -6.44
N LEU A 93 -8.99 4.33 -5.78
CA LEU A 93 -8.26 4.17 -4.54
C LEU A 93 -6.76 4.37 -4.73
N VAL A 94 -6.18 3.82 -5.81
CA VAL A 94 -4.78 4.07 -6.19
C VAL A 94 -4.54 5.56 -6.39
N LEU A 95 -5.38 6.25 -7.16
CA LEU A 95 -5.24 7.69 -7.36
C LEU A 95 -5.32 8.49 -6.05
N MET A 96 -6.23 8.11 -5.13
CA MET A 96 -6.31 8.71 -3.81
C MET A 96 -5.04 8.47 -2.97
N ALA A 97 -4.50 7.25 -3.01
CA ALA A 97 -3.25 6.92 -2.32
C ALA A 97 -2.05 7.72 -2.88
N LEU A 98 -1.97 7.89 -4.20
CA LEU A 98 -0.99 8.78 -4.85
C LEU A 98 -1.13 10.21 -4.34
N MET A 99 -2.34 10.77 -4.40
CA MET A 99 -2.59 12.13 -3.93
C MET A 99 -2.21 12.30 -2.47
N HIS A 100 -2.53 11.32 -1.62
CA HIS A 100 -2.22 11.38 -0.19
C HIS A 100 -0.72 11.37 0.10
N ARG A 101 0.07 10.62 -0.68
CA ARG A 101 1.52 10.57 -0.51
C ARG A 101 2.21 11.87 -0.92
N TRP A 102 1.78 12.50 -2.02
CA TRP A 102 2.52 13.60 -2.68
C TRP A 102 1.87 14.98 -2.60
N ASN A 103 0.73 15.15 -1.93
CA ASN A 103 0.09 16.44 -1.63
C ASN A 103 0.24 16.77 -0.15
#